data_AF-A0A836QKN6-F1
#
_entry.id   AF-A0A836QKN6-F1
#
_cell.length_a   1.000
_cell.length_b   1.000
_cell.length_c   1.000
_cell.angle_alpha   90.00
_cell.angle_beta   90.00
_cell.angle_gamma   90.00
#
_symmetry.space_group_name_H-M   'P 1'
#
loop_
_entity.id
_entity.type
_entity.pdbx_description
1 polymer ?
#
loop_
_entity_poly.entity_id
_entity_poly.type
_entity_poly.pdbx_seq_one_letter_code
_entity_poly.pdbx_strand_id
1 'polypeptide(L)'
;MPNVEPQKEREELLVRQAEELVFETLYSPVDLSALLATANGRGRIRRVSPAHLYYGLQKLEDSEITTLLPHITQEQWTGVLDLDLWSKDEMSTGAFLYLEGFIAGADDPVARKLIRAADPELWSLLFKRRLRIHQRIEEDEFEGAPEEGERLETPDRAFLLILPEDPEESRRLRALVSRLFGLDPELATILLLEAQARTSVELEEEGYQNCKRRIETAGFQDYFDSFEIFSVLSPDDPLPEKKRESIVELSTLPILRA
;
A
#
# COMPACT_ATOMS: atom_id res chain seq x y z
N MET A 1 -30.22 -15.25 -40.12
CA MET A 1 -29.12 -15.32 -39.13
C MET A 1 -29.75 -15.19 -37.76
N PRO A 2 -29.59 -16.15 -36.84
CA PRO A 2 -30.29 -16.08 -35.58
C PRO A 2 -29.61 -15.06 -34.65
N ASN A 3 -30.47 -14.36 -33.92
CA ASN A 3 -30.21 -13.29 -32.98
C ASN A 3 -29.59 -13.87 -31.69
N VAL A 4 -28.26 -13.89 -31.59
CA VAL A 4 -27.51 -14.48 -30.44
C VAL A 4 -27.13 -13.42 -29.38
N GLU A 5 -27.24 -12.13 -29.70
CA GLU A 5 -26.84 -11.02 -28.81
C GLU A 5 -27.60 -10.93 -27.47
N PRO A 6 -28.93 -11.11 -27.38
CA PRO A 6 -29.64 -10.84 -26.12
C PRO A 6 -29.48 -11.91 -25.02
N GLN A 7 -29.07 -13.13 -25.37
CA GLN A 7 -28.78 -14.17 -24.38
C GLN A 7 -27.41 -14.00 -23.75
N LYS A 8 -26.41 -13.64 -24.57
CA LYS A 8 -25.04 -13.46 -24.13
C LYS A 8 -24.90 -12.24 -23.21
N GLU A 9 -25.55 -11.13 -23.55
CA GLU A 9 -25.62 -9.94 -22.69
C GLU A 9 -26.29 -10.24 -21.34
N ARG A 10 -27.34 -11.08 -21.33
CA ARG A 10 -28.06 -11.45 -20.10
C ARG A 10 -27.22 -12.37 -19.20
N GLU A 11 -26.47 -13.30 -19.79
CA GLU A 11 -25.53 -14.16 -19.07
C GLU A 11 -24.37 -13.35 -18.48
N GLU A 12 -23.77 -12.44 -19.25
CA GLU A 12 -22.72 -11.53 -18.78
C GLU A 12 -23.22 -10.64 -17.62
N LEU A 13 -24.46 -10.15 -17.68
CA LEU A 13 -25.06 -9.34 -16.62
C LEU A 13 -25.31 -10.14 -15.33
N LEU A 14 -25.75 -11.40 -15.45
CA LEU A 14 -25.96 -12.31 -14.31
C LEU A 14 -24.64 -12.71 -13.66
N VAL A 15 -23.60 -12.98 -14.45
CA VAL A 15 -22.25 -13.29 -13.95
C VAL A 15 -21.70 -12.09 -13.21
N ARG A 16 -21.78 -10.89 -13.79
CA ARG A 16 -21.33 -9.65 -13.13
C ARG A 16 -22.07 -9.39 -11.81
N GLN A 17 -23.38 -9.62 -11.77
CA GLN A 17 -24.16 -9.51 -10.53
C GLN A 17 -23.73 -10.54 -9.48
N ALA A 18 -23.43 -11.78 -9.89
CA ALA A 18 -22.95 -12.81 -8.97
C ALA A 18 -21.55 -12.49 -8.43
N GLU A 19 -20.64 -12.03 -9.28
CA GLU A 19 -19.29 -11.59 -8.90
C GLU A 19 -19.33 -10.41 -7.93
N GLU A 20 -20.18 -9.42 -8.20
CA GLU A 20 -20.39 -8.27 -7.32
C GLU A 20 -20.94 -8.73 -5.95
N LEU A 21 -21.89 -9.65 -5.93
CA LEU A 21 -22.44 -10.19 -4.68
C LEU A 21 -21.39 -10.97 -3.87
N VAL A 22 -20.53 -11.75 -4.54
CA VAL A 22 -19.40 -12.47 -3.91
C VAL A 22 -18.38 -11.47 -3.38
N PHE A 23 -18.06 -10.41 -4.13
CA PHE A 23 -17.16 -9.35 -3.72
C PHE A 23 -17.65 -8.64 -2.45
N GLU A 24 -18.90 -8.18 -2.45
CA GLU A 24 -19.54 -7.55 -1.29
C GLU A 24 -19.59 -8.49 -0.09
N THR A 25 -19.86 -9.77 -0.30
CA THR A 25 -20.02 -10.72 0.82
C THR A 25 -18.69 -11.14 1.44
N LEU A 26 -17.64 -11.34 0.64
CA LEU A 26 -16.38 -11.92 1.12
C LEU A 26 -15.29 -10.87 1.36
N TYR A 27 -15.18 -9.88 0.48
CA TYR A 27 -14.06 -8.94 0.44
C TYR A 27 -14.41 -7.54 0.97
N SER A 28 -15.67 -7.10 0.80
CA SER A 28 -16.14 -5.82 1.35
C SER A 28 -17.42 -5.96 2.18
N PRO A 29 -17.48 -6.87 3.19
CA PRO A 29 -18.70 -7.08 3.97
C PRO A 29 -19.02 -5.93 4.93
N VAL A 30 -18.15 -4.92 5.00
CA VAL A 30 -18.24 -3.80 5.94
C VAL A 30 -18.46 -2.51 5.18
N ASP A 31 -19.62 -1.91 5.36
CA ASP A 31 -19.92 -0.55 4.90
C ASP A 31 -19.29 0.47 5.86
N LEU A 32 -18.16 1.07 5.45
CA LEU A 32 -17.40 2.03 6.25
C LEU A 32 -18.15 3.36 6.44
N SER A 33 -18.85 3.86 5.42
CA SER A 33 -19.65 5.09 5.52
C SER A 33 -20.76 4.91 6.56
N ALA A 34 -21.44 3.77 6.55
CA ALA A 34 -22.43 3.43 7.57
C ALA A 34 -21.79 3.31 8.96
N LEU A 35 -20.58 2.76 9.10
CA LEU A 35 -19.88 2.71 10.38
C LEU A 35 -19.57 4.10 10.93
N LEU A 36 -19.06 5.01 10.09
CA LEU A 36 -18.73 6.38 10.47
C LEU A 36 -19.96 7.15 10.97
N ALA A 37 -21.13 6.88 10.41
CA ALA A 37 -22.39 7.51 10.82
C ALA A 37 -22.92 7.05 12.20
N THR A 38 -22.31 6.04 12.83
CA THR A 38 -22.81 5.49 14.11
C THR A 38 -22.02 5.99 15.34
N ALA A 39 -22.71 6.18 16.47
CA ALA A 39 -22.09 6.61 17.73
C ALA A 39 -20.98 5.69 18.25
N ASN A 40 -21.02 4.39 17.89
CA ASN A 40 -20.00 3.40 18.25
C ASN A 40 -19.04 3.06 17.08
N GLY A 41 -19.04 3.86 16.01
CA GLY A 41 -18.31 3.60 14.76
C GLY A 41 -16.83 3.32 14.99
N ARG A 42 -16.17 4.14 15.82
CA ARG A 42 -14.75 4.00 16.16
C ARG A 42 -14.37 2.60 16.67
N GLY A 43 -15.15 2.04 17.58
CA GLY A 43 -14.86 0.73 18.17
C GLY A 43 -15.01 -0.42 17.17
N ARG A 44 -15.93 -0.27 16.21
CA ARG A 44 -16.14 -1.24 15.13
C ARG A 44 -15.07 -1.12 14.06
N ILE A 45 -14.73 0.09 13.63
CA ILE A 45 -13.68 0.38 12.65
C ILE A 45 -12.36 -0.27 13.07
N ARG A 46 -11.96 -0.16 14.34
CA ARG A 46 -10.73 -0.77 14.86
C ARG A 46 -10.68 -2.30 14.85
N ARG A 47 -11.81 -2.98 14.60
CA ARG A 47 -11.91 -4.43 14.51
C ARG A 47 -12.02 -4.92 13.06
N VAL A 48 -12.13 -4.00 12.10
CA VAL A 48 -12.13 -4.33 10.67
C VAL A 48 -10.74 -4.85 10.31
N SER A 49 -10.67 -5.94 9.56
CA SER A 49 -9.39 -6.46 9.07
C SER A 49 -8.75 -5.45 8.10
N PRO A 50 -7.41 -5.42 7.94
CA PRO A 50 -6.77 -4.54 6.96
C PRO A 50 -7.29 -4.75 5.53
N ALA A 51 -7.57 -6.00 5.13
CA ALA A 51 -8.14 -6.31 3.82
C ALA A 51 -9.54 -5.72 3.61
N HIS A 52 -10.44 -5.89 4.59
CA HIS A 52 -11.79 -5.30 4.51
C HIS A 52 -11.75 -3.77 4.56
N LEU A 53 -10.80 -3.20 5.32
CA LEU A 53 -10.59 -1.77 5.35
C LEU A 53 -10.11 -1.25 3.99
N TYR A 54 -9.16 -1.93 3.36
CA TYR A 54 -8.66 -1.61 2.02
C TYR A 54 -9.79 -1.59 0.99
N TYR A 55 -10.56 -2.67 0.86
CA TYR A 55 -11.67 -2.71 -0.11
C TYR A 55 -12.77 -1.71 0.22
N GLY A 56 -12.99 -1.41 1.49
CA GLY A 56 -13.93 -0.36 1.90
C GLY A 56 -13.43 1.04 1.51
N LEU A 57 -12.13 1.33 1.68
CA LEU A 57 -11.52 2.61 1.31
C LEU A 57 -11.69 2.93 -0.18
N GLN A 58 -11.61 1.93 -1.06
CA GLN A 58 -11.80 2.10 -2.51
C GLN A 58 -13.19 2.62 -2.91
N LYS A 59 -14.16 2.59 -1.99
CA LYS A 59 -15.53 3.08 -2.20
C LYS A 59 -15.79 4.47 -1.62
N LEU A 60 -14.85 5.00 -0.84
CA LEU A 60 -15.00 6.27 -0.13
C LEU A 60 -14.49 7.44 -0.96
N GLU A 61 -15.11 8.61 -0.78
CA GLU A 61 -14.53 9.87 -1.25
C GLU A 61 -13.39 10.36 -0.32
N ASP A 62 -12.47 11.19 -0.83
CA ASP A 62 -11.34 11.76 -0.06
C ASP A 62 -11.77 12.40 1.28
N SER A 63 -12.94 13.04 1.29
CA SER A 63 -13.50 13.67 2.50
C SER A 63 -13.93 12.65 3.57
N GLU A 64 -14.44 11.50 3.14
CA GLU A 64 -14.80 10.39 4.01
C GLU A 64 -13.55 9.67 4.51
N ILE A 65 -12.54 9.47 3.64
CA ILE A 65 -11.23 8.93 4.03
C ILE A 65 -10.63 9.79 5.13
N THR A 66 -10.58 11.12 4.94
CA THR A 66 -10.07 12.07 5.94
C THR A 66 -10.77 11.91 7.29
N THR A 67 -12.09 11.71 7.28
CA THR A 67 -12.90 11.50 8.50
C THR A 67 -12.63 10.13 9.15
N LEU A 68 -12.23 9.13 8.37
CA LEU A 68 -11.90 7.78 8.83
C LEU A 68 -10.53 7.69 9.51
N LEU A 69 -9.53 8.46 9.06
CA LEU A 69 -8.13 8.37 9.52
C LEU A 69 -7.92 8.46 11.05
N PRO A 70 -8.68 9.24 11.84
CA PRO A 70 -8.55 9.23 13.30
C PRO A 70 -8.95 7.89 13.95
N HIS A 71 -9.75 7.08 13.26
CA HIS A 71 -10.33 5.85 13.81
C HIS A 71 -9.49 4.60 13.52
N ILE A 72 -8.77 4.58 12.41
CA ILE A 72 -7.92 3.45 12.01
C ILE A 72 -6.71 3.27 12.93
N THR A 73 -6.25 2.04 13.11
CA THR A 73 -4.99 1.73 13.81
C THR A 73 -3.80 1.89 12.87
N GLN A 74 -2.58 1.87 13.43
CA GLN A 74 -1.35 1.89 12.64
C GLN A 74 -1.24 0.63 11.78
N GLU A 75 -1.45 -0.54 12.38
CA GLU A 75 -1.44 -1.85 11.70
C GLU A 75 -2.46 -1.94 10.55
N GLN A 76 -3.65 -1.37 10.75
CA GLN A 76 -4.65 -1.29 9.70
C GLN A 76 -4.17 -0.46 8.50
N TRP A 77 -3.50 0.67 8.74
CA TRP A 77 -2.95 1.48 7.67
C TRP A 77 -1.77 0.80 6.97
N THR A 78 -0.87 0.17 7.73
CA THR A 78 0.22 -0.66 7.16
C THR A 78 -0.34 -1.73 6.23
N GLY A 79 -1.39 -2.45 6.63
CA GLY A 79 -1.99 -3.46 5.77
C GLY A 79 -2.73 -2.88 4.55
N VAL A 80 -3.25 -1.65 4.61
CA VAL A 80 -3.77 -0.95 3.42
C VAL A 80 -2.64 -0.65 2.44
N LEU A 81 -1.50 -0.15 2.93
CA LEU A 81 -0.31 0.10 2.10
C LEU A 81 0.22 -1.20 1.48
N ASP A 82 0.29 -2.28 2.25
CA ASP A 82 0.74 -3.59 1.74
C ASP A 82 -0.14 -4.11 0.59
N LEU A 83 -1.44 -3.82 0.62
CA LEU A 83 -2.40 -4.28 -0.38
C LEU A 83 -2.52 -3.36 -1.61
N ASP A 84 -2.36 -2.04 -1.44
CA ASP A 84 -2.58 -1.05 -2.52
C ASP A 84 -1.32 -0.75 -3.33
N LEU A 85 -0.14 -0.87 -2.71
CA LEU A 85 1.10 -0.35 -3.31
C LEU A 85 1.77 -1.31 -4.29
N TRP A 86 1.51 -2.61 -4.19
CA TRP A 86 2.33 -3.62 -4.84
C TRP A 86 1.61 -4.28 -6.01
N SER A 87 2.27 -4.28 -7.17
CA SER A 87 1.94 -5.15 -8.30
C SER A 87 3.09 -6.13 -8.49
N LYS A 88 2.95 -7.33 -7.91
CA LYS A 88 4.07 -8.26 -7.70
C LYS A 88 5.15 -7.60 -6.84
N ASP A 89 6.36 -7.45 -7.36
CA ASP A 89 7.53 -6.84 -6.75
C ASP A 89 7.73 -5.37 -7.13
N GLU A 90 6.82 -4.77 -7.90
CA GLU A 90 6.90 -3.36 -8.28
C GLU A 90 5.98 -2.50 -7.40
N MET A 91 6.57 -1.47 -6.79
CA MET A 91 5.88 -0.54 -5.90
C MET A 91 5.40 0.72 -6.62
N SER A 92 4.10 1.01 -6.49
CA SER A 92 3.46 2.20 -7.04
C SER A 92 3.70 3.43 -6.16
N THR A 93 4.66 4.25 -6.57
CA THR A 93 4.91 5.56 -5.94
C THR A 93 3.75 6.54 -6.09
N GLY A 94 2.92 6.38 -7.13
CA GLY A 94 1.71 7.20 -7.31
C GLY A 94 0.63 6.89 -6.30
N ALA A 95 0.37 5.60 -6.05
CA ALA A 95 -0.57 5.14 -5.03
C ALA A 95 -0.09 5.56 -3.62
N PHE A 96 1.21 5.42 -3.34
CA PHE A 96 1.79 5.87 -2.08
C PHE A 96 1.67 7.37 -1.87
N LEU A 97 2.00 8.18 -2.89
CA LEU A 97 1.83 9.63 -2.82
C LEU A 97 0.37 10.04 -2.60
N TYR A 98 -0.58 9.30 -3.17
CA TYR A 98 -2.00 9.53 -2.94
C TYR A 98 -2.39 9.21 -1.49
N LEU A 99 -2.09 8.00 -0.99
CA LEU A 99 -2.46 7.56 0.36
C LEU A 99 -1.76 8.37 1.46
N GLU A 100 -0.44 8.57 1.36
CA GLU A 100 0.29 9.37 2.35
C GLU A 100 0.03 10.87 2.19
N GLY A 101 -0.52 11.31 1.05
CA GLY A 101 -0.94 12.69 0.81
C GLY A 101 -1.95 13.20 1.85
N PHE A 102 -2.76 12.32 2.45
CA PHE A 102 -3.70 12.69 3.51
C PHE A 102 -3.01 13.23 4.78
N ILE A 103 -1.73 12.95 5.01
CA ILE A 103 -0.95 13.51 6.15
C ILE A 103 -0.91 15.05 6.09
N ALA A 104 -0.90 15.63 4.89
CA ALA A 104 -0.83 17.08 4.71
C ALA A 104 -2.00 17.81 5.37
N GLY A 105 -3.21 17.21 5.38
CA GLY A 105 -4.43 17.77 5.96
C GLY A 105 -4.81 17.19 7.33
N ALA A 106 -4.15 16.13 7.79
CA ALA A 106 -4.48 15.44 9.03
C ALA A 106 -3.91 16.16 10.27
N ASP A 107 -4.61 16.07 11.40
CA ASP A 107 -4.11 16.50 12.71
C ASP A 107 -2.79 15.80 13.06
N ASP A 108 -1.89 16.49 13.77
CA ASP A 108 -0.54 16.00 14.11
C ASP A 108 -0.50 14.55 14.66
N PRO A 109 -1.36 14.13 15.60
CA PRO A 109 -1.32 12.76 16.11
C PRO A 109 -1.71 11.71 15.06
N VAL A 110 -2.61 12.07 14.14
CA VAL A 110 -3.04 11.20 13.03
C VAL A 110 -1.94 11.14 12.00
N ALA A 111 -1.43 12.28 11.56
CA ALA A 111 -0.32 12.39 10.62
C ALA A 111 0.90 11.56 11.06
N ARG A 112 1.34 11.73 12.31
CA ARG A 112 2.47 10.94 12.88
C ARG A 112 2.19 9.44 12.93
N LYS A 113 0.93 9.03 13.10
CA LYS A 113 0.55 7.61 13.09
C LYS A 113 0.65 7.03 11.68
N LEU A 114 0.23 7.77 10.65
CA LEU A 114 0.34 7.34 9.26
C LEU A 114 1.80 7.26 8.82
N ILE A 115 2.62 8.27 9.15
CA ILE A 115 4.07 8.25 8.90
C ILE A 115 4.73 6.99 9.49
N ARG A 116 4.39 6.61 10.73
CA ARG A 116 4.92 5.40 11.38
C ARG A 116 4.36 4.08 10.84
N ALA A 117 3.22 4.11 10.15
CA ALA A 117 2.61 2.92 9.55
C ALA A 117 3.30 2.54 8.22
N ALA A 118 3.86 3.51 7.51
CA ALA A 118 4.65 3.29 6.31
C ALA A 118 6.10 2.96 6.66
N ASP A 119 6.67 1.96 5.97
CA ASP A 119 8.09 1.64 6.11
C ASP A 119 8.96 2.79 5.54
N PRO A 120 10.11 3.12 6.16
CA PRO A 120 11.01 4.17 5.68
C PRO A 120 11.42 3.99 4.21
N GLU A 121 11.59 2.75 3.76
CA GLU A 121 12.01 2.46 2.38
C GLU A 121 10.99 2.94 1.35
N LEU A 122 9.69 2.92 1.67
CA LEU A 122 8.63 3.41 0.78
C LEU A 122 8.71 4.92 0.58
N TRP A 123 9.01 5.65 1.66
CA TRP A 123 9.25 7.11 1.63
C TRP A 123 10.51 7.45 0.82
N SER A 124 11.62 6.79 1.14
CA SER A 124 12.89 6.98 0.45
C SER A 124 12.78 6.62 -1.04
N LEU A 125 12.01 5.58 -1.39
CA LEU A 125 11.73 5.18 -2.77
C LEU A 125 10.86 6.20 -3.51
N LEU A 126 9.82 6.73 -2.87
CA LEU A 126 9.01 7.83 -3.41
C LEU A 126 9.90 9.03 -3.76
N PHE A 127 10.70 9.50 -2.80
CA PHE A 127 11.57 10.65 -3.01
C PHE A 127 12.62 10.38 -4.08
N LYS A 128 13.23 9.19 -4.08
CA LYS A 128 14.22 8.82 -5.10
C LYS A 128 13.66 8.81 -6.51
N ARG A 129 12.43 8.31 -6.69
CA ARG A 129 11.80 8.20 -8.02
C ARG A 129 11.19 9.52 -8.50
N ARG A 130 10.74 10.38 -7.58
CA ARG A 130 9.94 11.58 -7.93
C ARG A 130 10.65 12.91 -7.76
N LEU A 131 11.76 12.94 -7.02
CA LEU A 131 12.52 14.16 -6.74
C LEU A 131 13.93 14.04 -7.28
N ARG A 132 14.50 15.16 -7.73
CA ARG A 132 15.96 15.29 -7.85
C ARG A 132 16.47 16.00 -6.61
N ILE A 133 17.29 15.30 -5.83
CA ILE A 133 17.74 15.73 -4.50
C ILE A 133 19.19 16.22 -4.62
N HIS A 134 19.40 17.50 -4.35
CA HIS A 134 20.70 18.14 -4.39
C HIS A 134 21.09 18.61 -2.99
N GLN A 135 22.24 18.16 -2.49
CA GLN A 135 22.73 18.57 -1.17
C GLN A 135 23.45 19.91 -1.28
N ARG A 136 23.31 20.73 -0.24
CA ARG A 136 24.06 21.99 -0.12
C ARG A 136 25.53 21.71 0.16
N ILE A 137 26.44 22.32 -0.61
CA ILE A 137 27.90 22.23 -0.40
C ILE A 137 28.43 23.51 0.25
N GLU A 138 27.99 24.68 -0.24
CA GLU A 138 28.36 26.00 0.29
C GLU A 138 27.11 26.82 0.61
N GLU A 139 27.27 28.00 1.22
CA GLU A 139 26.14 28.81 1.74
C GLU A 139 25.03 29.05 0.70
N ASP A 140 25.41 29.26 -0.57
CA ASP A 140 24.51 29.52 -1.71
C ASP A 140 24.66 28.50 -2.86
N GLU A 141 25.33 27.36 -2.65
CA GLU A 141 25.63 26.39 -3.72
C GLU A 141 25.14 24.97 -3.39
N PHE A 142 24.43 24.37 -4.35
CA PHE A 142 23.95 22.99 -4.29
C PHE A 142 24.63 22.13 -5.36
N GLU A 143 25.00 20.90 -4.99
CA GLU A 143 25.74 20.00 -5.87
C GLU A 143 24.98 19.66 -7.14
N GLY A 144 25.48 20.08 -8.31
CA GLY A 144 24.94 19.69 -9.62
C GLY A 144 23.48 20.10 -9.84
N ALA A 145 22.98 21.10 -9.13
CA ALA A 145 21.60 21.55 -9.22
C ALA A 145 21.32 22.24 -10.57
N PRO A 146 20.27 21.83 -11.32
CA PRO A 146 19.92 22.47 -12.58
C PRO A 146 19.34 23.87 -12.35
N GLU A 147 19.55 24.79 -13.29
CA GLU A 147 18.96 26.15 -13.25
C GLU A 147 17.43 26.15 -13.42
N GLU A 148 16.92 25.22 -14.22
CA GLU A 148 15.51 25.11 -14.59
C GLU A 148 14.75 24.10 -13.69
N GLY A 149 13.42 24.24 -13.64
CA GLY A 149 12.51 23.37 -12.88
C GLY A 149 11.95 24.04 -11.62
N GLU A 150 10.86 23.48 -11.10
CA GLU A 150 10.27 23.97 -9.85
C GLU A 150 11.14 23.56 -8.66
N ARG A 151 11.58 24.54 -7.88
CA ARG A 151 12.52 24.37 -6.77
C ARG A 151 11.81 24.40 -5.42
N LEU A 152 12.26 23.54 -4.52
CA LEU A 152 11.87 23.54 -3.11
C LEU A 152 13.12 23.33 -2.25
N GLU A 153 13.54 24.38 -1.54
CA GLU A 153 14.57 24.26 -0.51
C GLU A 153 13.96 23.70 0.77
N THR A 154 14.63 22.75 1.42
CA THR A 154 14.15 22.20 2.69
C THR A 154 14.21 23.25 3.81
N PRO A 155 13.36 23.16 4.85
CA PRO A 155 13.32 24.18 5.91
C PRO A 155 14.64 24.36 6.67
N ASP A 156 15.44 23.28 6.80
CA ASP A 156 16.79 23.29 7.39
C ASP A 156 17.87 23.77 6.41
N ARG A 157 17.49 24.05 5.16
CA ARG A 157 18.33 24.46 4.04
C ARG A 157 19.39 23.43 3.64
N ALA A 158 19.28 22.19 4.08
CA ALA A 158 20.27 21.15 3.79
C ALA A 158 20.17 20.63 2.35
N PHE A 159 18.97 20.68 1.75
CA PHE A 159 18.71 20.17 0.41
C PHE A 159 17.93 21.15 -0.45
N LEU A 160 18.22 21.09 -1.74
CA LEU A 160 17.39 21.63 -2.81
C LEU A 160 16.73 20.46 -3.54
N LEU A 161 15.41 20.48 -3.59
CA LEU A 161 14.60 19.49 -4.28
C LEU A 161 14.08 20.10 -5.58
N ILE A 162 14.31 19.42 -6.71
CA ILE A 162 13.63 19.73 -7.97
C ILE A 162 12.38 18.86 -8.03
N LEU A 163 11.23 19.51 -8.08
CA LEU A 163 9.91 18.89 -8.15
C LEU A 163 9.59 18.46 -9.59
N PRO A 164 8.72 17.46 -9.78
CA PRO A 164 8.31 17.02 -11.12
C PRO A 164 7.54 18.13 -11.86
N GLU A 165 7.51 18.05 -13.19
CA GLU A 165 6.84 19.04 -14.04
C GLU A 165 5.31 19.02 -13.90
N ASP A 166 4.72 17.88 -13.51
CA ASP A 166 3.28 17.78 -13.29
C ASP A 166 2.86 18.67 -12.11
N PRO A 167 1.99 19.69 -12.32
CA PRO A 167 1.68 20.65 -11.27
C PRO A 167 0.91 20.08 -10.08
N GLU A 168 0.13 19.01 -10.28
CA GLU A 168 -0.62 18.36 -9.20
C GLU A 168 0.34 17.51 -8.34
N GLU A 169 1.19 16.71 -8.98
CA GLU A 169 2.21 15.90 -8.32
C GLU A 169 3.21 16.78 -7.56
N SER A 170 3.70 17.85 -8.20
CA SER A 170 4.58 18.85 -7.58
C SER A 170 3.96 19.46 -6.31
N ARG A 171 2.69 19.89 -6.39
CA ARG A 171 1.97 20.45 -5.24
C ARG A 171 1.83 19.44 -4.11
N ARG A 172 1.49 18.18 -4.42
CA ARG A 172 1.37 17.11 -3.41
C ARG A 172 2.70 16.81 -2.74
N LEU A 173 3.77 16.64 -3.51
CA LEU A 173 5.12 16.40 -2.97
C LEU A 173 5.60 17.57 -2.11
N ARG A 174 5.39 18.82 -2.55
CA ARG A 174 5.72 20.02 -1.76
C ARG A 174 5.00 20.02 -0.42
N ALA A 175 3.69 19.75 -0.41
CA ALA A 175 2.89 19.69 0.80
C ALA A 175 3.35 18.56 1.73
N LEU A 176 3.62 17.38 1.16
CA LEU A 176 4.07 16.20 1.88
C LEU A 176 5.44 16.40 2.55
N VAL A 177 6.43 16.88 1.78
CA VAL A 177 7.78 17.18 2.30
C VAL A 177 7.70 18.25 3.40
N SER A 178 6.98 19.34 3.15
CA SER A 178 6.82 20.42 4.14
C SER A 178 6.16 19.90 5.42
N ARG A 179 5.15 19.04 5.28
CA ARG A 179 4.45 18.44 6.42
C ARG A 179 5.34 17.49 7.20
N LEU A 180 6.14 16.67 6.51
CA LEU A 180 7.08 15.74 7.13
C LEU A 180 8.13 16.49 7.96
N PHE A 181 8.76 17.52 7.39
CA PHE A 181 9.68 18.39 8.14
C PHE A 181 9.01 19.12 9.30
N GLY A 182 7.76 19.55 9.15
CA GLY A 182 7.02 20.20 10.23
C GLY A 182 6.71 19.27 11.41
N LEU A 183 6.60 17.95 11.17
CA LEU A 183 6.32 16.96 12.19
C LEU A 183 7.61 16.36 12.77
N ASP A 184 8.54 15.96 11.91
CA ASP A 184 9.76 15.25 12.29
C ASP A 184 10.90 15.60 11.33
N PRO A 185 11.62 16.72 11.58
CA PRO A 185 12.73 17.15 10.73
C PRO A 185 13.84 16.11 10.63
N GLU A 186 14.12 15.39 11.72
CA GLU A 186 15.20 14.39 11.77
C GLU A 186 14.88 13.22 10.85
N LEU A 187 13.66 12.67 10.94
CA LEU A 187 13.19 11.63 10.03
C LEU A 187 13.18 12.11 8.58
N ALA A 188 12.67 13.32 8.31
CA ALA A 188 12.62 13.87 6.95
C ALA A 188 14.01 13.91 6.29
N THR A 189 15.00 14.38 7.04
CA THR A 189 16.40 14.45 6.59
C THR A 189 16.99 13.06 6.36
N ILE A 190 16.73 12.09 7.24
CA ILE A 190 17.18 10.70 7.05
C ILE A 190 16.62 10.10 5.76
N LEU A 191 15.31 10.27 5.51
CA LEU A 191 14.65 9.74 4.31
C LEU A 191 15.20 10.35 3.01
N LEU A 192 15.51 11.65 3.00
CA LEU A 192 16.13 12.29 1.84
C LEU A 192 17.58 11.82 1.61
N LEU A 193 18.34 11.60 2.68
CA LEU A 193 19.70 11.03 2.59
C LEU A 193 19.67 9.62 2.03
N GLU A 194 18.76 8.77 2.52
CA GLU A 194 18.59 7.40 2.02
C GLU A 194 18.17 7.38 0.55
N ALA A 195 17.23 8.24 0.17
CA ALA A 195 16.79 8.37 -1.22
C ALA A 195 17.94 8.77 -2.17
N GLN A 196 18.86 9.60 -1.71
CA GLN A 196 20.05 9.99 -2.47
C GLN A 196 21.07 8.84 -2.54
N ALA A 197 21.35 8.19 -1.40
CA ALA A 197 22.44 7.22 -1.26
C ALA A 197 22.15 5.81 -1.80
N ARG A 198 20.93 5.31 -1.62
CA ARG A 198 20.55 3.92 -1.96
C ARG A 198 20.00 3.82 -3.37
N THR A 199 20.06 2.65 -4.01
CA THR A 199 19.42 2.49 -5.34
C THR A 199 17.91 2.28 -5.21
N SER A 200 17.15 2.55 -6.28
CA SER A 200 15.69 2.30 -6.26
C SER A 200 15.37 0.81 -6.13
N VAL A 201 16.22 -0.05 -6.70
CA VAL A 201 16.07 -1.51 -6.64
C VAL A 201 16.28 -2.01 -5.20
N GLU A 202 17.30 -1.50 -4.50
CA GLU A 202 17.54 -1.88 -3.09
C GLU A 202 16.39 -1.47 -2.18
N LEU A 203 15.85 -0.26 -2.36
CA LEU A 203 14.73 0.26 -1.57
C LEU A 203 13.45 -0.53 -1.85
N GLU A 204 13.18 -0.86 -3.12
CA GLU A 204 12.00 -1.63 -3.52
C GLU A 204 12.07 -3.07 -3.02
N GLU A 205 13.21 -3.74 -3.15
CA GLU A 205 13.39 -5.11 -2.65
C GLU A 205 13.18 -5.18 -1.13
N GLU A 206 13.76 -4.26 -0.35
CA GLU A 206 13.59 -4.25 1.10
C GLU A 206 12.12 -3.97 1.50
N GLY A 207 11.48 -3.00 0.85
CA GLY A 207 10.04 -2.74 1.01
C GLY A 207 9.20 -3.98 0.68
N TYR A 208 9.52 -4.68 -0.41
CA TYR A 208 8.82 -5.89 -0.83
C TYR A 208 8.99 -7.01 0.19
N GLN A 209 10.20 -7.24 0.69
CA GLN A 209 10.46 -8.25 1.73
C GLN A 209 9.73 -7.94 3.04
N ASN A 210 9.58 -6.67 3.39
CA ASN A 210 8.79 -6.25 4.56
C ASN A 210 7.30 -6.53 4.37
N CYS A 211 6.74 -6.16 3.21
CA CYS A 211 5.36 -6.46 2.81
C CYS A 211 5.11 -7.97 2.83
N LYS A 212 5.96 -8.75 2.14
CA LYS A 212 5.88 -10.21 2.07
C LYS A 212 5.85 -10.85 3.46
N ARG A 213 6.75 -10.46 4.36
CA ARG A 213 6.80 -10.99 5.74
C ARG A 213 5.52 -10.71 6.52
N ARG A 214 4.90 -9.53 6.34
CA ARG A 214 3.63 -9.18 6.98
C ARG A 214 2.46 -9.98 6.40
N ILE A 215 2.41 -10.15 5.09
CA ILE A 215 1.41 -10.97 4.39
C ILE A 215 1.50 -12.44 4.85
N GLU A 216 2.71 -13.00 4.93
CA GLU A 216 2.96 -14.34 5.45
C GLU A 216 2.53 -14.50 6.91
N THR A 217 2.83 -13.50 7.75
CA THR A 217 2.42 -13.49 9.16
C THR A 217 0.90 -13.44 9.31
N ALA A 218 0.20 -12.77 8.39
CA ALA A 218 -1.26 -12.74 8.33
C ALA A 218 -1.89 -14.07 7.85
N GLY A 219 -1.07 -15.06 7.47
CA GLY A 219 -1.50 -16.40 7.08
C GLY A 219 -1.75 -16.58 5.58
N PHE A 220 -1.33 -15.62 4.76
CA PHE A 220 -1.38 -15.73 3.30
C PHE A 220 -0.05 -16.29 2.79
N GLN A 221 -0.10 -17.22 1.83
CA GLN A 221 1.09 -17.73 1.16
C GLN A 221 1.51 -16.79 0.02
N ASP A 222 2.79 -16.87 -0.38
CA ASP A 222 3.35 -16.09 -1.48
C ASP A 222 2.52 -16.28 -2.77
N TYR A 223 2.42 -15.22 -3.58
CA TYR A 223 1.63 -15.21 -4.82
C TYR A 223 2.05 -16.33 -5.78
N PHE A 224 3.35 -16.65 -5.83
CA PHE A 224 3.89 -17.72 -6.67
C PHE A 224 3.50 -19.13 -6.18
N ASP A 225 3.40 -19.34 -4.86
CA ASP A 225 2.91 -20.62 -4.31
C ASP A 225 1.40 -20.78 -4.49
N SER A 226 0.66 -19.66 -4.48
CA SER A 226 -0.80 -19.64 -4.66
C SER A 226 -1.24 -19.95 -6.09
N PHE A 227 -0.44 -19.61 -7.10
CA PHE A 227 -0.77 -19.87 -8.51
C PHE A 227 -0.78 -21.37 -8.89
N GLU A 228 0.04 -22.20 -8.22
CA GLU A 228 -0.04 -23.66 -8.38
C GLU A 228 -1.35 -24.24 -7.81
N ILE A 229 -1.94 -23.59 -6.80
CA ILE A 229 -3.11 -24.11 -6.06
C ILE A 229 -4.43 -23.60 -6.67
N PHE A 230 -4.47 -22.36 -7.17
CA PHE A 230 -5.70 -21.69 -7.61
C PHE A 230 -5.79 -21.45 -9.13
N SER A 231 -4.92 -22.06 -9.91
CA SER A 231 -5.04 -22.01 -11.37
C SER A 231 -6.40 -22.60 -11.79
N VAL A 232 -7.17 -21.81 -12.54
CA VAL A 232 -8.46 -22.22 -13.09
C VAL A 232 -8.19 -23.38 -14.05
N LEU A 233 -8.63 -24.57 -13.69
CA LEU A 233 -8.68 -25.70 -14.61
C LEU A 233 -9.76 -25.40 -15.65
N SER A 234 -9.40 -25.50 -16.93
CA SER A 234 -10.42 -25.54 -17.99
C SER A 234 -11.37 -26.72 -17.71
N PRO A 235 -12.67 -26.63 -18.02
CA PRO A 235 -13.58 -27.78 -17.92
C PRO A 235 -13.11 -29.01 -18.72
N ASP A 236 -12.29 -28.77 -19.74
CA ASP A 236 -11.68 -29.79 -20.60
C ASP A 236 -10.32 -30.28 -20.08
N ASP A 237 -9.75 -29.62 -19.05
CA ASP A 237 -8.50 -30.04 -18.46
C ASP A 237 -8.72 -31.28 -17.57
N PRO A 238 -7.86 -32.30 -17.68
CA PRO A 238 -7.90 -33.43 -16.76
C PRO A 238 -7.64 -32.92 -15.34
N LEU A 239 -8.51 -33.30 -14.40
CA LEU A 239 -8.29 -33.01 -12.99
C LEU A 239 -6.89 -33.51 -12.59
N PRO A 240 -6.09 -32.69 -11.89
CA PRO A 240 -4.76 -33.10 -11.47
C PRO A 240 -4.88 -34.38 -10.63
N GLU A 241 -4.06 -35.38 -10.95
CA GLU A 241 -4.05 -36.61 -10.20
C GLU A 241 -3.74 -36.29 -8.73
N LYS A 242 -4.65 -36.70 -7.84
CA LYS A 242 -4.42 -36.58 -6.40
C LYS A 242 -3.17 -37.37 -6.07
N LYS A 243 -2.03 -36.69 -5.90
CA LYS A 243 -0.83 -37.27 -5.31
C LYS A 243 -1.25 -37.81 -3.95
N ARG A 244 -1.33 -39.14 -3.84
CA ARG A 244 -1.40 -39.78 -2.54
C ARG A 244 -0.05 -39.54 -1.91
N GLU A 245 0.08 -38.47 -1.15
CA GLU A 245 1.18 -38.37 -0.20
C GLU A 245 1.11 -39.65 0.63
N SER A 246 2.17 -40.45 0.54
CA SER A 246 2.38 -41.52 1.49
C SER A 246 2.27 -40.89 2.86
N ILE A 247 1.33 -41.35 3.68
CA ILE A 247 1.29 -41.01 5.10
C ILE A 247 2.69 -41.33 5.61
N VAL A 248 3.51 -40.30 5.83
CA VAL A 248 4.75 -40.45 6.56
C VAL A 248 4.28 -40.70 7.98
N GLU A 249 4.45 -41.93 8.46
CA GLU A 249 4.27 -42.23 9.88
C GLU A 249 5.24 -41.35 10.68
N LEU A 250 4.76 -40.17 11.09
CA LEU A 250 5.42 -39.34 12.09
C LEU A 250 5.19 -40.00 13.45
N SER A 251 5.92 -41.08 13.72
CA SER A 251 6.06 -41.64 15.06
C SER A 251 7.52 -42.00 15.32
N THR A 252 8.31 -40.98 15.66
CA THR A 252 9.60 -41.16 16.33
C THR A 252 9.65 -40.41 17.66
N LEU A 253 8.55 -40.44 18.42
CA LEU A 253 8.65 -40.12 19.84
C LEU A 253 9.30 -41.32 20.57
N PRO A 254 10.42 -41.12 21.28
CA PRO A 254 11.06 -42.20 22.02
C PRO A 254 10.13 -42.65 23.16
N ILE A 255 9.81 -43.93 23.19
CA ILE A 255 9.13 -44.57 24.32
C ILE A 255 10.10 -44.55 25.50
N LEU A 256 9.87 -43.66 26.47
CA LEU A 256 10.46 -43.78 27.80
C LEU A 256 9.97 -45.08 28.43
N ARG A 257 10.84 -46.09 28.48
CA ARG A 257 10.62 -47.28 29.32
C ARG A 257 10.83 -46.88 30.77
N ALA A 258 9.83 -47.17 31.59
CA ALA A 258 9.91 -47.16 33.06
C ALA A 258 10.89 -48.22 33.58
#